data_AF-A0A7S0KLP6-F1
#
_entry.id   AF-A0A7S0KLP6-F1
#
_cell.length_a   1.000
_cell.length_b   1.000
_cell.length_c   1.000
_cell.angle_alpha   90.00
_cell.angle_beta   90.00
_cell.angle_gamma   90.00
#
_symmetry.space_group_name_H-M   'P 1'
#
loop_
_entity.id
_entity.type
_entity.pdbx_description
1 polymer ?
#
loop_
_entity_poly.entity_id
_entity_poly.type
_entity_poly.pdbx_seq_one_letter_code
_entity_poly.pdbx_strand_id
1 'polypeptide(L)'
;MARAVTVTYVGEITALSLACASSSGATAFTLTQTSGPTGTAACRLLSYEVVHAHEQADVQMTNLKSVFDDDNDNAEYHVANLAGIDDAAVTAALEKNASSYAAYEAALVAQIAAATALDEAVAAAPPSEATLVSTSGSDEVFSCTALAGNGGLFAVVATAAESAGVLQSTKPVSTQTIRRTKLTSYEPKSGPSTGGTIVTFHGEGFNDVEGSKMNCTILDGNVLATQTAVHLEDGTVTCQTFAQSQAIDINLVYPDSCSETATFLYYQNPDPNALTPKQVPRFGASNFTLYASNVDYALLYGPGGSDPTYAGMLNLTCAIGMGTSAIQTVPAKAVFPAVVASNGQSVICMMPDDVIPAGVHDVRVSFNGQQYLLPTVSLTAPEKVSITAYGPVTRVKKHIADDQHTQESSRLVKVPIELLGQNRRLASVGINVTYGGATPMPGSTDDLALVQVQHARARDNSSSVSGDYDFSVSPLTVHWEAGDTDDAYVYIHIVNDDIHEADLEALTLTLVNAENCDIEEGFENRTAIVTIKDEDAAPMFEVRARTPFYPPLYRDV
;
A
#
# COMPACT_ATOMS: atom_id res chain seq x y z
N MET A 1 -2.18 39.92 -23.75
CA MET A 1 -0.89 40.43 -23.24
C MET A 1 -1.16 41.03 -21.87
N ALA A 2 -0.66 40.43 -20.79
CA ALA A 2 -0.76 41.04 -19.47
C ALA A 2 0.06 42.33 -19.49
N ARG A 3 -0.53 43.44 -19.04
CA ARG A 3 0.14 44.73 -18.96
C ARG A 3 1.22 44.62 -17.87
N ALA A 4 2.48 44.93 -18.20
CA ALA A 4 3.55 44.99 -17.22
C ALA A 4 3.26 46.15 -16.25
N VAL A 5 3.14 45.84 -14.95
CA VAL A 5 2.96 46.82 -13.88
C VAL A 5 4.31 47.03 -13.21
N THR A 6 4.75 48.27 -13.10
CA THR A 6 5.98 48.61 -12.38
C THR A 6 5.65 48.84 -10.91
N VAL A 7 6.34 48.15 -10.00
CA VAL A 7 6.18 48.34 -8.56
C VAL A 7 7.15 49.41 -8.06
N THR A 8 6.70 50.27 -7.14
CA THR A 8 7.55 51.27 -6.49
C THR A 8 7.38 51.18 -4.99
N TYR A 9 8.47 50.94 -4.27
CA TYR A 9 8.45 50.75 -2.82
C TYR A 9 8.59 52.08 -2.08
N VAL A 10 7.67 52.35 -1.14
CA VAL A 10 7.66 53.56 -0.30
C VAL A 10 7.24 53.21 1.13
N GLY A 11 8.00 53.70 2.11
CA GLY A 11 7.75 53.37 3.51
C GLY A 11 7.85 51.88 3.82
N GLU A 12 7.38 51.51 5.00
CA GLU A 12 7.43 50.14 5.51
C GLU A 12 6.25 49.85 6.44
N ILE A 13 5.97 48.57 6.66
CA ILE A 13 5.06 48.11 7.71
C ILE A 13 5.86 47.98 9.01
N THR A 14 5.37 48.58 10.09
CA THR A 14 6.02 48.59 11.39
C THR A 14 5.33 47.68 12.41
N ALA A 15 4.04 47.38 12.23
CA ALA A 15 3.31 46.49 13.11
C ALA A 15 2.10 45.81 12.44
N LEU A 16 1.77 44.62 12.93
CA LEU A 16 0.54 43.88 12.63
C LEU A 16 -0.16 43.50 13.95
N SER A 17 -1.48 43.55 14.00
CA SER A 17 -2.25 43.16 15.19
C SER A 17 -2.48 41.66 15.33
N LEU A 18 -2.11 40.88 14.32
CA LEU A 18 -2.46 39.47 14.20
C LEU A 18 -1.31 38.71 13.57
N ALA A 19 -0.97 37.56 14.15
CA ALA A 19 0.00 36.63 13.60
C ALA A 19 -0.66 35.45 12.85
N CYS A 20 -1.92 35.14 13.14
CA CYS A 20 -2.58 33.91 12.72
C CYS A 20 -3.93 34.18 12.02
N ALA A 21 -4.13 33.62 10.84
CA ALA A 21 -5.39 33.64 10.10
C ALA A 21 -5.82 32.22 9.74
N SER A 22 -7.13 31.97 9.67
CA SER A 22 -7.64 30.66 9.24
C SER A 22 -7.61 30.54 7.72
N SER A 23 -7.32 29.35 7.20
CA SER A 23 -7.48 29.04 5.77
C SER A 23 -8.92 28.94 5.29
N SER A 24 -9.86 28.70 6.19
CA SER A 24 -11.27 28.48 5.87
C SER A 24 -12.12 29.74 5.90
N GLY A 25 -11.60 30.86 6.42
CA GLY A 25 -12.38 32.08 6.64
C GLY A 25 -11.58 33.36 6.53
N ALA A 26 -12.28 34.45 6.22
CA ALA A 26 -11.73 35.79 6.22
C ALA A 26 -11.39 36.23 7.65
N THR A 27 -10.15 36.63 7.91
CA THR A 27 -9.70 37.08 9.24
C THR A 27 -9.30 38.55 9.19
N ALA A 28 -9.95 39.40 9.98
CA ALA A 28 -9.64 40.82 10.04
C ALA A 28 -8.36 41.07 10.85
N PHE A 29 -7.53 42.00 10.37
CA PHE A 29 -6.33 42.46 11.07
C PHE A 29 -6.13 43.96 10.83
N THR A 30 -5.30 44.59 11.67
CA THR A 30 -4.82 45.95 11.43
C THR A 30 -3.33 45.93 11.15
N LEU A 31 -2.90 46.76 10.20
CA LEU A 31 -1.48 47.04 9.97
C LEU A 31 -1.18 48.50 10.26
N THR A 32 0.04 48.76 10.70
CA THR A 32 0.59 50.11 10.82
C THR A 32 1.69 50.27 9.78
N GLN A 33 1.59 51.31 8.96
CA GLN A 33 2.64 51.70 8.02
C GLN A 33 3.23 53.06 8.40
N THR A 34 4.50 53.26 8.08
CA THR A 34 5.20 54.55 8.26
C THR A 34 5.65 55.06 6.90
N SER A 35 5.23 56.28 6.53
CA SER A 35 5.56 56.89 5.23
C SER A 35 5.21 56.02 4.01
N GLY A 36 4.10 55.26 4.09
CA GLY A 36 3.65 54.35 3.05
C GLY A 36 3.03 55.03 1.82
N PRO A 37 2.42 54.25 0.91
CA PRO A 37 1.78 54.77 -0.30
C PRO A 37 0.71 55.81 0.00
N THR A 38 0.66 56.87 -0.79
CA THR A 38 -0.38 57.90 -0.64
C THR A 38 -1.70 57.36 -1.16
N GLY A 39 -2.73 57.31 -0.30
CA GLY A 39 -4.03 56.74 -0.69
C GLY A 39 -4.01 55.21 -0.78
N THR A 40 -3.38 54.54 0.19
CA THR A 40 -3.48 53.08 0.39
C THR A 40 -4.92 52.62 0.21
N ALA A 41 -5.13 51.71 -0.74
CA ALA A 41 -6.43 51.22 -1.14
C ALA A 41 -6.60 49.71 -0.84
N ALA A 42 -5.48 48.98 -0.76
CA ALA A 42 -5.52 47.54 -0.55
C ALA A 42 -4.33 46.99 0.24
N CYS A 43 -4.58 45.92 0.97
CA CYS A 43 -3.58 45.03 1.55
C CYS A 43 -3.36 43.82 0.63
N ARG A 44 -2.11 43.34 0.55
CA ARG A 44 -1.76 42.12 -0.19
C ARG A 44 -0.92 41.21 0.70
N LEU A 45 -1.10 39.91 0.53
CA LEU A 45 -0.32 38.87 1.20
C LEU A 45 0.64 38.25 0.19
N LEU A 46 1.93 38.36 0.44
CA LEU A 46 3.01 37.84 -0.40
C LEU A 46 3.59 36.59 0.25
N SER A 47 4.00 35.61 -0.56
CA SER A 47 4.70 34.44 -0.03
C SER A 47 5.94 34.87 0.77
N TYR A 48 6.09 34.35 1.99
CA TYR A 48 7.27 34.60 2.82
C TYR A 48 8.57 34.25 2.08
N GLU A 49 8.59 33.13 1.36
CA GLU A 49 9.77 32.66 0.63
C GLU A 49 10.27 33.68 -0.38
N VAL A 50 9.37 34.32 -1.14
CA VAL A 50 9.75 35.33 -2.14
C VAL A 50 10.35 36.57 -1.48
N VAL A 51 9.75 37.03 -0.38
CA VAL A 51 10.25 38.20 0.36
C VAL A 51 11.60 37.89 1.01
N HIS A 52 11.71 36.72 1.65
CA HIS A 52 12.93 36.29 2.32
C HIS A 52 14.07 36.05 1.34
N ALA A 53 13.81 35.41 0.18
CA ALA A 53 14.80 35.20 -0.86
C ALA A 53 15.35 36.53 -1.41
N HIS A 54 14.48 37.53 -1.61
CA HIS A 54 14.90 38.87 -2.00
C HIS A 54 15.79 39.53 -0.94
N GLU A 55 15.41 39.47 0.34
CA GLU A 55 16.23 40.00 1.44
C GLU A 55 17.60 39.31 1.54
N GLN A 56 17.65 37.98 1.41
CA GLN A 56 18.91 37.22 1.43
C GLN A 56 19.80 37.59 0.24
N ALA A 57 19.23 37.71 -0.97
CA ALA A 57 19.97 38.09 -2.16
C ALA A 57 20.53 39.52 -2.05
N ASP A 58 19.77 40.46 -1.48
CA ASP A 58 20.21 41.84 -1.25
C ASP A 58 21.39 41.92 -0.25
N VAL A 59 21.29 41.18 0.86
CA VAL A 59 22.37 41.08 1.85
C VAL A 59 23.61 40.42 1.25
N GLN A 60 23.44 39.33 0.51
CA GLN A 60 24.56 38.61 -0.13
C GLN A 60 25.26 39.48 -1.17
N MET A 61 24.52 40.18 -2.02
CA MET A 61 25.07 41.10 -3.03
C MET A 61 25.86 42.23 -2.35
N THR A 62 25.30 42.83 -1.30
CA THR A 62 25.96 43.91 -0.55
C THR A 62 27.28 43.44 0.08
N ASN A 63 27.27 42.26 0.71
CA ASN A 63 28.47 41.69 1.31
C ASN A 63 29.55 41.38 0.27
N LEU A 64 29.18 40.76 -0.85
CA LEU A 64 30.13 40.43 -1.92
C LEU A 64 30.64 41.67 -2.65
N LYS A 65 29.82 42.73 -2.76
CA LYS A 65 30.28 44.03 -3.24
C LYS A 65 31.38 44.61 -2.36
N SER A 66 31.20 44.58 -1.04
CA SER A 66 32.23 45.05 -0.10
C SER A 66 33.54 44.27 -0.24
N VAL A 67 33.46 42.94 -0.40
CA VAL A 67 34.63 42.08 -0.61
C VAL A 67 35.32 42.40 -1.94
N PHE A 68 34.55 42.61 -3.01
CA PHE A 68 35.10 43.02 -4.30
C PHE A 68 35.79 44.39 -4.21
N ASP A 69 35.17 45.38 -3.57
CA ASP A 69 35.74 46.72 -3.40
C ASP A 69 37.10 46.64 -2.65
N ASP A 70 37.17 45.87 -1.56
CA ASP A 70 38.41 45.66 -0.79
C ASP A 70 39.51 44.95 -1.61
N ASP A 71 39.14 43.90 -2.35
CA ASP A 71 40.09 43.14 -3.19
C ASP A 71 40.56 43.95 -4.41
N ASN A 72 39.71 44.84 -4.93
CA ASN A 72 40.07 45.77 -5.98
C ASN A 72 41.09 46.80 -5.50
N ASP A 73 40.85 47.43 -4.34
CA ASP A 73 41.80 48.35 -3.71
C ASP A 73 43.14 47.67 -3.42
N ASN A 74 43.11 46.42 -2.95
CA ASN A 74 44.32 45.63 -2.73
C ASN A 74 45.06 45.33 -4.05
N ALA A 75 44.35 44.91 -5.10
CA ALA A 75 44.96 44.66 -6.41
C ALA A 75 45.62 45.93 -6.98
N GLU A 76 44.95 47.08 -6.87
CA GLU A 76 45.51 48.38 -7.27
C GLU A 76 46.78 48.72 -6.48
N TYR A 77 46.77 48.49 -5.16
CA TYR A 77 47.95 48.70 -4.31
C TYR A 77 49.13 47.82 -4.72
N HIS A 78 48.90 46.54 -5.00
CA HIS A 78 49.94 45.60 -5.42
C HIS A 78 50.51 46.00 -6.79
N VAL A 79 49.68 46.32 -7.77
CA VAL A 79 50.13 46.76 -9.09
C VAL A 79 50.96 48.05 -8.99
N ALA A 80 50.53 49.01 -8.16
CA ALA A 80 51.22 50.30 -8.04
C ALA A 80 52.59 50.18 -7.35
N ASN A 81 52.73 49.30 -6.36
CA ASN A 81 53.91 49.28 -5.48
C ASN A 81 54.84 48.08 -5.67
N LEU A 82 54.35 46.97 -6.21
CA LEU A 82 55.08 45.69 -6.26
C LEU A 82 55.35 45.18 -7.68
N ALA A 83 54.82 45.83 -8.72
CA ALA A 83 55.12 45.47 -10.10
C ALA A 83 56.63 45.58 -10.40
N GLY A 84 57.21 44.51 -10.93
CA GLY A 84 58.65 44.37 -11.19
C GLY A 84 59.51 44.09 -9.95
N ILE A 85 58.90 44.01 -8.77
CA ILE A 85 59.56 43.65 -7.49
C ILE A 85 59.10 42.25 -7.05
N ASP A 86 57.78 42.04 -7.00
CA ASP A 86 57.14 40.77 -6.64
C ASP A 86 55.92 40.53 -7.54
N ASP A 87 56.22 40.14 -8.79
CA ASP A 87 55.19 39.88 -9.80
C ASP A 87 54.27 38.70 -9.43
N ALA A 88 54.74 37.79 -8.57
CA ALA A 88 53.92 36.69 -8.07
C ALA A 88 52.81 37.20 -7.13
N ALA A 89 53.15 38.11 -6.21
CA ALA A 89 52.16 38.76 -5.34
C ALA A 89 51.15 39.61 -6.13
N VAL A 90 51.62 40.31 -7.17
CA VAL A 90 50.72 41.08 -8.07
C VAL A 90 49.76 40.15 -8.80
N THR A 91 50.27 39.04 -9.35
CA THR A 91 49.43 38.04 -10.05
C THR A 91 48.36 37.46 -9.12
N ALA A 92 48.74 37.07 -7.90
CA ALA A 92 47.80 36.53 -6.92
C ALA A 92 46.71 37.55 -6.51
N ALA A 93 47.07 38.83 -6.34
CA ALA A 93 46.10 39.88 -6.02
C ALA A 93 45.11 40.12 -7.16
N LEU A 94 45.57 40.12 -8.42
CA LEU A 94 44.72 40.25 -9.60
C LEU A 94 43.79 39.04 -9.78
N GLU A 95 44.28 37.82 -9.56
CA GLU A 95 43.47 36.60 -9.61
C GLU A 95 42.37 36.60 -8.53
N LYS A 96 42.70 37.08 -7.32
CA LYS A 96 41.73 37.21 -6.23
C LYS A 96 40.64 38.24 -6.56
N ASN A 97 41.02 39.43 -7.05
CA ASN A 97 40.07 40.46 -7.49
C ASN A 97 39.16 39.94 -8.63
N ALA A 98 39.72 39.27 -9.63
CA ALA A 98 38.91 38.66 -10.70
C ALA A 98 37.90 37.63 -10.15
N SER A 99 38.30 36.85 -9.13
CA SER A 99 37.43 35.87 -8.48
C SER A 99 36.33 36.52 -7.64
N SER A 100 36.63 37.58 -6.89
CA SER A 100 35.64 38.31 -6.09
C SER A 100 34.66 39.08 -6.96
N TYR A 101 35.13 39.67 -8.06
CA TYR A 101 34.26 40.30 -9.07
C TYR A 101 33.27 39.29 -9.67
N ALA A 102 33.74 38.11 -10.07
CA ALA A 102 32.85 37.06 -10.61
C ALA A 102 31.78 36.62 -9.59
N ALA A 103 32.13 36.54 -8.30
CA ALA A 103 31.18 36.24 -7.24
C ALA A 103 30.15 37.37 -7.03
N TYR A 104 30.60 38.62 -7.05
CA TYR A 104 29.72 39.80 -6.99
C TYR A 104 28.77 39.86 -8.17
N GLU A 105 29.24 39.66 -9.40
CA GLU A 105 28.37 39.64 -10.59
C GLU A 105 27.30 38.55 -10.51
N ALA A 106 27.65 37.34 -10.05
CA ALA A 106 26.69 36.26 -9.85
C ALA A 106 25.61 36.63 -8.80
N ALA A 107 26.01 37.27 -7.70
CA ALA A 107 25.08 37.74 -6.67
C ALA A 107 24.19 38.89 -7.16
N LEU A 108 24.72 39.80 -7.98
CA LEU A 108 23.93 40.86 -8.61
C LEU A 108 22.85 40.28 -9.54
N VAL A 109 23.18 39.27 -10.36
CA VAL A 109 22.20 38.58 -11.20
C VAL A 109 21.12 37.91 -10.35
N ALA A 110 21.49 37.25 -9.25
CA ALA A 110 20.55 36.63 -8.32
C ALA A 110 19.62 37.66 -7.65
N GLN A 111 20.18 38.82 -7.23
CA GLN A 111 19.41 39.91 -6.63
C GLN A 111 18.40 40.50 -7.63
N ILE A 112 18.81 40.74 -8.88
CA ILE A 112 17.91 41.24 -9.94
C ILE A 112 16.77 40.24 -10.21
N ALA A 113 17.09 38.95 -10.25
CA ALA A 113 16.08 37.90 -10.42
C ALA A 113 15.09 37.86 -9.24
N ALA A 114 15.59 37.94 -8.00
CA ALA A 114 14.75 37.97 -6.80
C ALA A 114 13.88 39.24 -6.72
N ALA A 115 14.41 40.40 -7.13
CA ALA A 115 13.66 41.65 -7.20
C ALA A 115 12.54 41.58 -8.24
N THR A 116 12.81 40.98 -9.40
CA THR A 116 11.80 40.75 -10.44
C THR A 116 10.69 39.83 -9.93
N ALA A 117 11.05 38.73 -9.28
CA ALA A 117 10.07 37.81 -8.69
C ALA A 117 9.22 38.47 -7.59
N LEU A 118 9.82 39.36 -6.80
CA LEU A 118 9.12 40.13 -5.77
C LEU A 118 8.09 41.09 -6.38
N ASP A 119 8.47 41.84 -7.43
CA ASP A 119 7.57 42.75 -8.14
C ASP A 119 6.40 41.99 -8.78
N GLU A 120 6.66 40.84 -9.40
CA GLU A 120 5.64 39.96 -9.96
C GLU A 120 4.69 39.44 -8.86
N ALA A 121 5.22 39.04 -7.70
CA ALA A 121 4.43 38.58 -6.57
C ALA A 121 3.52 39.70 -6.02
N VAL A 122 4.04 40.93 -5.89
CA VAL A 122 3.24 42.09 -5.45
C VAL A 122 2.10 42.37 -6.42
N ALA A 123 2.39 42.38 -7.72
CA ALA A 123 1.40 42.65 -8.76
C ALA A 123 0.31 41.55 -8.83
N ALA A 124 0.71 40.28 -8.69
CA ALA A 124 -0.19 39.13 -8.79
C ALA A 124 -1.01 38.86 -7.51
N ALA A 125 -0.52 39.27 -6.33
CA ALA A 125 -1.18 38.98 -5.07
C ALA A 125 -2.59 39.61 -4.99
N PRO A 126 -3.65 38.84 -4.66
CA PRO A 126 -5.01 39.36 -4.61
C PRO A 126 -5.13 40.53 -3.60
N PRO A 127 -5.71 41.68 -4.00
CA PRO A 127 -5.92 42.79 -3.08
C PRO A 127 -7.11 42.51 -2.15
N SER A 128 -6.95 42.82 -0.86
CA SER A 128 -8.06 42.99 0.08
C SER A 128 -8.22 44.46 0.40
N GLU A 129 -9.47 44.93 0.50
CA GLU A 129 -9.77 46.35 0.73
C GLU A 129 -9.15 46.83 2.06
N ALA A 130 -8.47 47.98 2.00
CA ALA A 130 -7.86 48.62 3.15
C ALA A 130 -8.67 49.86 3.54
N THR A 131 -9.09 49.92 4.81
CA THR A 131 -9.81 51.10 5.35
C THR A 131 -8.93 51.80 6.37
N LEU A 132 -8.69 53.11 6.18
CA LEU A 132 -7.93 53.91 7.14
C LEU A 132 -8.69 54.01 8.47
N VAL A 133 -8.01 53.65 9.57
CA VAL A 133 -8.56 53.65 10.93
C VAL A 133 -8.09 54.88 11.70
N SER A 134 -6.79 55.18 11.65
CA SER A 134 -6.21 56.32 12.36
C SER A 134 -4.89 56.78 11.73
N THR A 135 -4.52 58.03 12.02
CA THR A 135 -3.27 58.65 11.59
C THR A 135 -2.59 59.30 12.79
N SER A 136 -1.29 59.07 12.97
CA SER A 136 -0.49 59.67 14.03
C SER A 136 0.87 60.08 13.50
N GLY A 137 1.04 61.36 13.16
CA GLY A 137 2.28 61.85 12.54
C GLY A 137 2.47 61.24 11.15
N SER A 138 3.57 60.50 10.93
CA SER A 138 3.87 59.76 9.71
C SER A 138 3.30 58.35 9.66
N ASP A 139 2.66 57.91 10.75
CA ASP A 139 2.13 56.55 10.88
C ASP A 139 0.64 56.52 10.55
N GLU A 140 0.24 55.54 9.76
CA GLU A 140 -1.14 55.31 9.35
C GLU A 140 -1.53 53.88 9.68
N VAL A 141 -2.70 53.70 10.28
CA VAL A 141 -3.24 52.39 10.65
C VAL A 141 -4.39 52.04 9.74
N PHE A 142 -4.32 50.88 9.09
CA PHE A 142 -5.35 50.37 8.20
C PHE A 142 -5.98 49.10 8.75
N SER A 143 -7.29 48.95 8.59
CA SER A 143 -8.01 47.70 8.77
C SER A 143 -8.07 46.96 7.44
N CYS A 144 -7.65 45.69 7.46
CA CYS A 144 -7.59 44.82 6.31
C CYS A 144 -8.12 43.42 6.65
N THR A 145 -8.33 42.62 5.61
CA THR A 145 -8.82 41.25 5.76
C THR A 145 -7.86 40.28 5.08
N ALA A 146 -7.37 39.30 5.83
CA ALA A 146 -6.70 38.14 5.28
C ALA A 146 -7.78 37.20 4.75
N LEU A 147 -7.93 37.15 3.43
CA LEU A 147 -8.90 36.28 2.76
C LEU A 147 -8.56 34.81 2.98
N ALA A 148 -9.57 33.94 2.89
CA ALA A 148 -9.40 32.50 2.86
C ALA A 148 -8.52 32.07 1.68
N GLY A 149 -7.80 30.97 1.82
CA GLY A 149 -6.88 30.49 0.79
C GLY A 149 -5.92 29.43 1.31
N ASN A 150 -4.87 29.17 0.54
CA ASN A 150 -3.84 28.17 0.87
C ASN A 150 -3.12 28.49 2.18
N GLY A 151 -2.75 27.45 2.92
CA GLY A 151 -1.93 27.58 4.12
C GLY A 151 -0.54 28.09 3.76
N GLY A 152 0.12 28.76 4.69
CA GLY A 152 1.44 29.32 4.45
C GLY A 152 1.78 30.50 5.37
N LEU A 153 3.05 30.89 5.38
CA LEU A 153 3.52 32.13 5.96
C LEU A 153 3.53 33.23 4.89
N PHE A 154 2.91 34.36 5.17
CA PHE A 154 2.80 35.46 4.22
C PHE A 154 3.29 36.77 4.81
N ALA A 155 4.12 37.50 4.08
CA ALA A 155 4.45 38.88 4.40
C ALA A 155 3.31 39.79 3.95
N VAL A 156 3.02 40.82 4.75
CA VAL A 156 1.96 41.79 4.42
C VAL A 156 2.58 42.99 3.70
N VAL A 157 1.87 43.51 2.69
CA VAL A 157 2.15 44.83 2.12
C VAL A 157 0.89 45.66 1.96
N ALA A 158 1.02 46.96 2.08
CA ALA A 158 -0.02 47.93 1.76
C ALA A 158 0.26 48.54 0.38
N THR A 159 -0.77 48.67 -0.44
CA THR A 159 -0.67 49.16 -1.83
C THR A 159 -1.69 50.26 -2.11
N ALA A 160 -1.28 51.24 -2.91
CA ALA A 160 -2.19 52.22 -3.50
C ALA A 160 -2.96 51.61 -4.69
N ALA A 161 -3.96 52.32 -5.20
CA ALA A 161 -4.57 51.98 -6.48
C ALA A 161 -3.55 52.13 -7.63
N GLU A 162 -3.53 51.18 -8.57
CA GLU A 162 -2.67 51.28 -9.75
C GLU A 162 -3.01 52.54 -10.56
N SER A 163 -2.00 53.35 -10.87
CA SER A 163 -2.16 54.54 -11.70
C SER A 163 -1.13 54.55 -12.80
N ALA A 164 -1.59 54.69 -14.05
CA ALA A 164 -0.74 54.71 -15.25
C ALA A 164 0.22 53.51 -15.42
N GLY A 165 -0.08 52.35 -14.81
CA GLY A 165 0.77 51.15 -14.87
C GLY A 165 1.83 51.09 -13.78
N VAL A 166 1.76 51.98 -12.79
CA VAL A 166 2.61 51.98 -11.60
C VAL A 166 1.78 51.59 -10.38
N LEU A 167 2.29 50.68 -9.57
CA LEU A 167 1.73 50.26 -8.29
C LEU A 167 2.69 50.66 -7.17
N GLN A 168 2.25 51.57 -6.30
CA GLN A 168 3.01 51.90 -5.09
C GLN A 168 2.71 50.86 -4.00
N SER A 169 3.75 50.36 -3.36
CA SER A 169 3.67 49.37 -2.28
C SER A 169 4.56 49.78 -1.11
N THR A 170 4.21 49.39 0.11
CA THR A 170 5.19 49.37 1.21
C THR A 170 6.32 48.41 0.89
N LYS A 171 7.53 48.68 1.38
CA LYS A 171 8.64 47.72 1.30
C LYS A 171 8.23 46.42 2.01
N PRO A 172 8.23 45.27 1.32
CA PRO A 172 7.97 43.97 1.95
C PRO A 172 9.08 43.66 2.96
N VAL A 173 8.70 43.16 4.13
CA VAL A 173 9.64 42.74 5.18
C VAL A 173 9.26 41.37 5.71
N SER A 174 10.24 40.46 5.81
CA SER A 174 9.99 39.06 6.23
C SER A 174 9.62 38.93 7.71
N THR A 175 9.75 39.99 8.50
CA THR A 175 9.39 40.04 9.92
C THR A 175 7.92 40.39 10.17
N GLN A 176 7.24 41.04 9.21
CA GLN A 176 5.82 41.40 9.33
C GLN A 176 4.97 40.40 8.57
N THR A 177 4.70 39.27 9.23
CA THR A 177 4.03 38.13 8.62
C THR A 177 2.72 37.76 9.30
N ILE A 178 1.85 37.16 8.50
CA ILE A 178 0.65 36.48 8.96
C ILE A 178 0.74 35.04 8.46
N ARG A 179 0.58 34.08 9.36
CA ARG A 179 0.42 32.68 9.00
C ARG A 179 -1.04 32.38 8.73
N ARG A 180 -1.32 31.78 7.57
CA ARG A 180 -2.59 31.11 7.31
C ARG A 180 -2.44 29.65 7.67
N THR A 181 -3.12 29.20 8.74
CA THR A 181 -3.06 27.81 9.18
C THR A 181 -4.05 26.96 8.39
N LYS A 182 -3.63 25.76 7.99
CA LYS A 182 -4.47 24.82 7.23
C LYS A 182 -4.18 23.38 7.58
N LEU A 183 -4.94 22.82 8.50
CA LEU A 183 -5.03 21.38 8.70
C LEU A 183 -6.10 20.80 7.77
N THR A 184 -5.72 19.88 6.88
CA THR A 184 -6.65 19.26 5.92
C THR A 184 -7.19 17.92 6.42
N SER A 185 -6.34 17.09 7.00
CA SER A 185 -6.72 15.81 7.61
C SER A 185 -5.66 15.33 8.60
N TYR A 186 -5.98 14.30 9.36
CA TYR A 186 -5.03 13.60 10.23
C TYR A 186 -5.46 12.16 10.43
N GLU A 187 -4.50 11.25 10.51
CA GLU A 187 -4.73 9.83 10.69
C GLU A 187 -3.65 9.18 11.58
N PRO A 188 -4.04 8.24 12.46
CA PRO A 188 -5.42 7.86 12.79
C PRO A 188 -6.15 8.98 13.56
N LYS A 189 -7.48 8.90 13.63
CA LYS A 189 -8.31 9.80 14.47
C LYS A 189 -8.47 9.31 15.91
N SER A 190 -7.98 8.12 16.22
CA SER A 190 -8.13 7.49 17.52
C SER A 190 -7.06 6.44 17.72
N GLY A 191 -6.85 6.04 18.98
CA GLY A 191 -5.84 5.06 19.35
C GLY A 191 -6.06 4.46 20.74
N PRO A 192 -5.26 3.46 21.11
CA PRO A 192 -5.28 2.80 22.41
C PRO A 192 -5.02 3.75 23.58
N SER A 193 -5.72 3.53 24.70
CA SER A 193 -5.51 4.27 25.95
C SER A 193 -4.10 4.15 26.54
N THR A 194 -3.34 3.13 26.12
CA THR A 194 -1.92 2.98 26.51
C THR A 194 -1.02 4.02 25.85
N GLY A 195 -1.52 4.79 24.88
CA GLY A 195 -0.74 5.78 24.15
C GLY A 195 0.23 5.14 23.15
N GLY A 196 1.20 5.95 22.72
CA GLY A 196 2.24 5.56 21.77
C GLY A 196 1.80 5.56 20.31
N THR A 197 0.62 6.10 20.01
CA THR A 197 0.10 6.18 18.64
C THR A 197 0.77 7.33 17.91
N ILE A 198 1.35 7.06 16.74
CA ILE A 198 1.87 8.11 15.87
C ILE A 198 0.72 8.64 15.02
N VAL A 199 0.34 9.90 15.24
CA VAL A 199 -0.66 10.62 14.46
C VAL A 199 0.06 11.42 13.40
N THR A 200 -0.34 11.23 12.15
CA THR A 200 0.17 11.95 10.98
C THR A 200 -0.84 13.01 10.60
N PHE A 201 -0.38 14.26 10.51
CA PHE A 201 -1.16 15.44 10.16
C PHE A 201 -0.82 15.84 8.72
N HIS A 202 -1.86 16.08 7.94
CA HIS A 202 -1.78 16.59 6.59
C HIS A 202 -2.31 18.02 6.57
N GLY A 203 -1.61 18.90 5.85
CA GLY A 203 -1.95 20.30 5.80
C GLY A 203 -1.03 21.08 4.88
N GLU A 204 -1.20 22.39 4.88
CA GLU A 204 -0.33 23.32 4.18
C GLU A 204 0.27 24.29 5.20
N GLY A 205 1.49 24.75 4.93
CA GLY A 205 2.16 25.70 5.80
C GLY A 205 3.08 25.07 6.86
N PHE A 206 3.25 23.74 6.86
CA PHE A 206 4.02 23.06 7.90
C PHE A 206 5.53 23.27 7.79
N ASN A 207 6.05 23.60 6.61
CA ASN A 207 7.49 23.71 6.33
C ASN A 207 7.90 25.08 5.75
N ASP A 208 7.12 26.14 5.99
CA ASP A 208 7.33 27.43 5.30
C ASP A 208 8.61 28.16 5.69
N VAL A 209 9.20 27.81 6.83
CA VAL A 209 10.43 28.42 7.32
C VAL A 209 11.45 27.32 7.52
N GLU A 210 12.52 27.36 6.72
CA GLU A 210 13.60 26.39 6.79
C GLU A 210 14.18 26.31 8.21
N GLY A 211 14.41 25.09 8.69
CA GLY A 211 14.94 24.83 10.03
C GLY A 211 13.95 25.05 11.19
N SER A 212 12.76 25.61 10.94
CA SER A 212 11.74 25.77 11.96
C SER A 212 10.90 24.51 12.11
N LYS A 213 10.61 24.12 13.36
CA LYS A 213 9.81 22.94 13.67
C LYS A 213 8.55 23.31 14.43
N MET A 214 7.48 22.59 14.12
CA MET A 214 6.23 22.66 14.85
C MET A 214 6.33 21.89 16.16
N ASN A 215 5.46 22.23 17.11
CA ASN A 215 5.28 21.50 18.35
C ASN A 215 3.87 20.92 18.42
N CYS A 216 3.72 19.79 19.10
CA CYS A 216 2.43 19.23 19.45
C CYS A 216 2.23 19.41 20.95
N THR A 217 1.09 19.98 21.33
CA THR A 217 0.67 20.05 22.72
C THR A 217 -0.48 19.07 22.94
N ILE A 218 -0.23 18.10 23.81
CA ILE A 218 -1.08 16.93 24.05
C ILE A 218 -1.17 16.74 25.56
N LEU A 219 -2.33 16.36 26.09
CA LEU A 219 -2.45 16.00 27.49
C LEU A 219 -1.65 14.72 27.80
N ASP A 220 -0.88 14.74 28.89
CA ASP A 220 -0.26 13.59 29.56
C ASP A 220 -0.72 13.54 31.03
N GLY A 221 -1.56 12.55 31.37
CA GLY A 221 -2.49 12.64 32.49
C GLY A 221 -3.26 13.96 32.51
N ASN A 222 -3.03 14.76 33.55
CA ASN A 222 -3.65 16.08 33.75
C ASN A 222 -2.74 17.26 33.38
N VAL A 223 -1.60 17.01 32.74
CA VAL A 223 -0.60 18.03 32.39
C VAL A 223 -0.53 18.18 30.87
N LEU A 224 -0.48 19.42 30.38
CA LEU A 224 -0.21 19.67 28.96
C LEU A 224 1.27 19.44 28.68
N ALA A 225 1.60 18.37 27.98
CA ALA A 225 2.93 18.06 27.50
C ALA A 225 3.15 18.69 26.13
N THR A 226 4.34 19.26 25.91
CA THR A 226 4.76 19.80 24.61
C THR A 226 5.87 18.92 24.06
N GLN A 227 5.72 18.46 22.83
CA GLN A 227 6.76 17.73 22.10
C GLN A 227 7.04 18.39 20.76
N THR A 228 8.27 18.32 20.29
CA THR A 228 8.57 18.72 18.91
C THR A 228 7.98 17.72 17.94
N ALA A 229 7.28 18.23 16.94
CA ALA A 229 6.69 17.44 15.89
C ALA A 229 7.78 16.95 14.92
N VAL A 230 7.61 15.76 14.35
CA VAL A 230 8.54 15.22 13.36
C VAL A 230 8.01 15.51 11.98
N HIS A 231 8.75 16.32 11.22
CA HIS A 231 8.42 16.66 9.84
C HIS A 231 8.94 15.54 8.92
N LEU A 232 8.09 15.08 8.01
CA LEU A 232 8.43 14.06 7.02
C LEU A 232 8.71 14.71 5.67
N GLU A 233 9.42 13.98 4.79
CA GLU A 233 9.83 14.48 3.46
C GLU A 233 8.64 14.78 2.53
N ASP A 234 7.49 14.15 2.76
CA ASP A 234 6.25 14.36 2.01
C ASP A 234 5.49 15.64 2.41
N GLY A 235 6.03 16.42 3.34
CA GLY A 235 5.44 17.65 3.85
C GLY A 235 4.47 17.46 5.02
N THR A 236 4.25 16.23 5.48
CA THR A 236 3.42 15.93 6.64
C THR A 236 4.19 16.07 7.95
N VAL A 237 3.44 16.13 9.05
CA VAL A 237 3.99 16.26 10.39
C VAL A 237 3.41 15.18 11.28
N THR A 238 4.23 14.59 12.14
CA THR A 238 3.80 13.54 13.06
C THR A 238 3.99 13.90 14.52
N CYS A 239 3.05 13.45 15.36
CA CYS A 239 3.10 13.56 16.81
C CYS A 239 2.83 12.19 17.43
N GLN A 240 3.43 11.92 18.59
CA GLN A 240 3.19 10.68 19.33
C GLN A 240 2.23 10.96 20.49
N THR A 241 1.23 10.12 20.67
CA THR A 241 0.29 10.25 21.78
C THR A 241 0.84 9.68 23.09
N PHE A 242 0.42 10.24 24.22
CA PHE A 242 0.71 9.72 25.56
C PHE A 242 -0.40 8.79 26.05
N ALA A 243 -0.17 8.11 27.17
CA ALA A 243 -1.17 7.26 27.79
C ALA A 243 -2.29 8.13 28.38
N GLN A 244 -3.53 7.88 27.96
CA GLN A 244 -4.67 8.73 28.24
C GLN A 244 -5.99 7.96 28.18
N SER A 245 -7.06 8.64 28.57
CA SER A 245 -8.42 8.13 28.41
C SER A 245 -9.31 9.22 27.79
N GLN A 246 -10.38 8.80 27.10
CA GLN A 246 -11.41 9.67 26.50
C GLN A 246 -10.95 10.41 25.23
N ALA A 247 -11.77 11.33 24.72
CA ALA A 247 -11.41 12.21 23.62
C ALA A 247 -10.61 13.41 24.15
N ILE A 248 -9.52 13.75 23.47
CA ILE A 248 -8.71 14.94 23.76
C ILE A 248 -8.50 15.74 22.48
N ASP A 249 -8.05 16.98 22.64
CA ASP A 249 -7.57 17.80 21.55
C ASP A 249 -6.04 17.75 21.48
N ILE A 250 -5.52 17.46 20.30
CA ILE A 250 -4.11 17.60 19.93
C ILE A 250 -3.97 18.97 19.27
N ASN A 251 -3.20 19.85 19.91
CA ASN A 251 -2.95 21.19 19.40
C ASN A 251 -1.59 21.20 18.70
N LEU A 252 -1.63 21.36 17.37
CA LEU A 252 -0.47 21.48 16.52
C LEU A 252 -0.06 22.97 16.45
N VAL A 253 1.05 23.32 17.10
CA VAL A 253 1.52 24.68 17.32
C VAL A 253 2.68 25.00 16.37
N TYR A 254 2.51 26.04 15.57
CA TYR A 254 3.52 26.57 14.66
C TYR A 254 4.59 27.38 15.42
N PRO A 255 5.76 27.64 14.81
CA PRO A 255 6.85 28.41 15.44
C PRO A 255 6.45 29.83 15.90
N ASP A 256 5.46 30.43 15.23
CA ASP A 256 4.90 31.76 15.52
C ASP A 256 3.72 31.73 16.50
N SER A 257 3.54 30.62 17.22
CA SER A 257 2.46 30.40 18.20
C SER A 257 1.05 30.30 17.62
N CYS A 258 0.90 30.28 16.30
CA CYS A 258 -0.37 29.88 15.69
C CYS A 258 -0.63 28.40 15.96
N SER A 259 -1.90 27.98 15.96
CA SER A 259 -2.23 26.59 16.26
C SER A 259 -3.43 26.08 15.49
N GLU A 260 -3.39 24.80 15.16
CA GLU A 260 -4.54 24.02 14.68
C GLU A 260 -4.89 22.96 15.72
N THR A 261 -6.17 22.62 15.82
CA THR A 261 -6.66 21.64 16.77
C THR A 261 -7.22 20.43 16.05
N ALA A 262 -6.84 19.24 16.49
CA ALA A 262 -7.34 17.97 16.01
C ALA A 262 -7.83 17.11 17.16
N THR A 263 -9.07 16.63 17.10
CA THR A 263 -9.62 15.79 18.17
C THR A 263 -9.19 14.33 17.99
N PHE A 264 -8.67 13.73 19.05
CA PHE A 264 -8.19 12.35 19.09
C PHE A 264 -8.92 11.56 20.16
N LEU A 265 -9.46 10.40 19.78
CA LEU A 265 -10.24 9.55 20.69
C LEU A 265 -9.39 8.38 21.23
N TYR A 266 -9.29 8.24 22.55
CA TYR A 266 -8.69 7.05 23.15
C TYR A 266 -9.72 5.94 23.40
N TYR A 267 -9.37 4.71 23.02
CA TYR A 267 -10.19 3.51 23.24
C TYR A 267 -9.45 2.45 24.07
N GLN A 268 -10.22 1.58 24.71
CA GLN A 268 -9.67 0.33 25.25
C GLN A 268 -9.56 -0.70 24.14
N ASN A 269 -8.43 -1.40 24.09
CA ASN A 269 -8.23 -2.43 23.07
C ASN A 269 -9.30 -3.52 23.19
N PRO A 270 -9.86 -3.99 22.08
CA PRO A 270 -10.77 -5.12 22.08
C PRO A 270 -10.01 -6.40 22.45
N ASP A 271 -10.53 -7.19 23.39
CA ASP A 271 -9.88 -8.45 23.84
C ASP A 271 -10.69 -9.68 23.36
N PRO A 272 -10.19 -10.43 22.35
CA PRO A 272 -10.79 -11.66 21.85
C PRO A 272 -10.94 -12.76 22.92
N ASN A 273 -12.16 -13.30 23.03
CA ASN A 273 -12.52 -14.34 24.00
C ASN A 273 -12.84 -15.70 23.35
N ALA A 274 -13.57 -15.68 22.22
CA ALA A 274 -14.02 -16.89 21.52
C ALA A 274 -14.37 -16.58 20.06
N LEU A 275 -14.41 -17.60 19.20
CA LEU A 275 -14.83 -17.46 17.81
C LEU A 275 -15.73 -18.59 17.31
N THR A 276 -16.53 -18.32 16.29
CA THR A 276 -17.41 -19.28 15.62
C THR A 276 -17.67 -18.85 14.17
N PRO A 277 -17.55 -19.75 13.16
CA PRO A 277 -17.04 -21.12 13.26
C PRO A 277 -15.51 -21.15 13.42
N LYS A 278 -14.97 -22.27 13.92
CA LYS A 278 -13.51 -22.50 14.02
C LYS A 278 -12.84 -22.90 12.71
N GLN A 279 -13.63 -23.24 11.71
CA GLN A 279 -13.17 -23.71 10.42
C GLN A 279 -13.74 -22.79 9.35
N VAL A 280 -12.89 -22.25 8.49
CA VAL A 280 -13.30 -21.38 7.38
C VAL A 280 -12.68 -21.87 6.06
N PRO A 281 -13.41 -21.76 4.93
CA PRO A 281 -12.83 -21.96 3.62
C PRO A 281 -11.67 -20.99 3.40
N ARG A 282 -10.55 -21.48 2.89
CA ARG A 282 -9.37 -20.66 2.59
C ARG A 282 -9.47 -19.93 1.24
N PHE A 283 -10.40 -20.33 0.39
CA PHE A 283 -10.64 -19.73 -0.93
C PHE A 283 -11.99 -19.02 -0.93
N GLY A 284 -11.95 -17.75 -1.27
CA GLY A 284 -13.10 -16.89 -1.47
C GLY A 284 -13.73 -16.36 -0.19
N ALA A 285 -14.82 -15.61 -0.35
CA ALA A 285 -15.40 -14.85 0.75
C ALA A 285 -16.02 -15.75 1.83
N SER A 286 -15.74 -15.44 3.09
CA SER A 286 -16.27 -16.15 4.25
C SER A 286 -16.39 -15.20 5.43
N ASN A 287 -17.25 -15.51 6.39
CA ASN A 287 -17.39 -14.70 7.60
C ASN A 287 -17.25 -15.59 8.82
N PHE A 288 -16.62 -15.06 9.86
CA PHE A 288 -16.64 -15.67 11.19
C PHE A 288 -16.92 -14.61 12.24
N THR A 289 -17.56 -15.04 13.33
CA THR A 289 -17.92 -14.19 14.45
C THR A 289 -16.92 -14.36 15.57
N LEU A 290 -16.35 -13.25 16.02
CA LEU A 290 -15.46 -13.14 17.15
C LEU A 290 -16.19 -12.48 18.33
N TYR A 291 -16.18 -13.12 19.49
CA TYR A 291 -16.65 -12.54 20.73
C TYR A 291 -15.47 -11.88 21.42
N ALA A 292 -15.61 -10.59 21.75
CA ALA A 292 -14.55 -9.82 22.39
C ALA A 292 -15.16 -8.87 23.43
N SER A 293 -14.36 -8.47 24.42
CA SER A 293 -14.71 -7.32 25.27
C SER A 293 -14.36 -6.00 24.58
N ASN A 294 -14.85 -4.88 25.12
CA ASN A 294 -14.60 -3.52 24.62
C ASN A 294 -15.05 -3.26 23.17
N VAL A 295 -16.02 -4.03 22.67
CA VAL A 295 -16.60 -3.88 21.32
C VAL A 295 -17.62 -2.74 21.26
N ASP A 296 -18.13 -2.31 22.41
CA ASP A 296 -19.03 -1.17 22.58
C ASP A 296 -18.44 0.16 22.08
N TYR A 297 -17.11 0.31 22.12
CA TYR A 297 -16.43 1.45 21.49
C TYR A 297 -16.76 1.59 19.99
N ALA A 298 -16.79 0.47 19.25
CA ALA A 298 -17.15 0.51 17.83
C ALA A 298 -18.64 0.79 17.61
N LEU A 299 -19.52 0.47 18.55
CA LEU A 299 -20.93 0.88 18.48
C LEU A 299 -21.12 2.38 18.71
N LEU A 300 -20.28 2.96 19.55
CA LEU A 300 -20.39 4.37 19.91
C LEU A 300 -19.70 5.28 18.88
N TYR A 301 -18.51 4.88 18.43
CA TYR A 301 -17.61 5.74 17.65
C TYR A 301 -17.24 5.20 16.26
N GLY A 302 -17.75 4.02 15.89
CA GLY A 302 -17.63 3.50 14.53
C GLY A 302 -18.52 4.25 13.52
N PRO A 303 -18.48 3.90 12.22
CA PRO A 303 -19.33 4.52 11.22
C PRO A 303 -20.82 4.30 11.55
N GLY A 304 -21.59 5.39 11.67
CA GLY A 304 -22.99 5.32 12.09
C GLY A 304 -23.20 5.03 13.58
N GLY A 305 -22.16 5.22 14.41
CA GLY A 305 -22.23 5.03 15.86
C GLY A 305 -23.19 5.99 16.57
N SER A 306 -23.55 5.64 17.81
CA SER A 306 -24.55 6.38 18.59
C SER A 306 -24.07 7.70 19.18
N ASP A 307 -22.76 7.99 19.19
CA ASP A 307 -22.23 9.30 19.55
C ASP A 307 -22.12 10.17 18.29
N PRO A 308 -23.01 11.17 18.11
CA PRO A 308 -23.01 12.00 16.91
C PRO A 308 -21.77 12.90 16.81
N THR A 309 -21.01 13.08 17.88
CA THR A 309 -19.82 13.94 17.93
C THR A 309 -18.61 13.23 17.33
N TYR A 310 -18.47 11.93 17.59
CA TYR A 310 -17.26 11.17 17.30
C TYR A 310 -17.51 9.91 16.44
N ALA A 311 -18.73 9.73 15.92
CA ALA A 311 -19.04 8.65 15.00
C ALA A 311 -18.14 8.68 13.75
N GLY A 312 -17.60 7.52 13.39
CA GLY A 312 -16.68 7.33 12.26
C GLY A 312 -15.21 7.59 12.59
N MET A 313 -14.84 7.79 13.86
CA MET A 313 -13.44 7.91 14.30
C MET A 313 -12.75 6.56 14.54
N LEU A 314 -13.52 5.45 14.60
CA LEU A 314 -13.02 4.08 14.67
C LEU A 314 -13.41 3.28 13.44
N ASN A 315 -12.50 2.44 12.96
CA ASN A 315 -12.75 1.41 11.96
C ASN A 315 -12.33 0.06 12.52
N LEU A 316 -13.25 -0.90 12.57
CA LEU A 316 -13.00 -2.20 13.17
C LEU A 316 -12.42 -3.17 12.13
N THR A 317 -11.27 -3.77 12.43
CA THR A 317 -10.59 -4.72 11.55
C THR A 317 -10.20 -6.00 12.30
N CYS A 318 -10.20 -7.11 11.58
CA CYS A 318 -9.65 -8.38 12.06
C CYS A 318 -8.38 -8.72 11.29
N ALA A 319 -7.38 -9.29 11.94
CA ALA A 319 -6.16 -9.78 11.32
C ALA A 319 -5.90 -11.23 11.70
N ILE A 320 -5.22 -11.96 10.82
CA ILE A 320 -4.87 -13.35 11.06
C ILE A 320 -3.38 -13.66 10.82
N GLY A 321 -2.89 -14.71 11.48
CA GLY A 321 -1.60 -15.33 11.15
C GLY A 321 -0.39 -14.54 11.62
N MET A 322 -0.53 -13.81 12.73
CA MET A 322 0.53 -13.02 13.35
C MET A 322 1.39 -13.84 14.33
N GLY A 323 1.01 -15.10 14.59
CA GLY A 323 1.73 -16.03 15.47
C GLY A 323 1.53 -15.73 16.96
N THR A 324 2.37 -16.30 17.80
CA THR A 324 2.28 -16.17 19.28
C THR A 324 3.13 -15.02 19.84
N SER A 325 3.70 -14.17 18.99
CA SER A 325 4.43 -12.98 19.46
C SER A 325 3.46 -11.98 20.06
N ALA A 326 3.74 -11.53 21.30
CA ALA A 326 2.96 -10.52 22.00
C ALA A 326 2.99 -9.14 21.32
N ILE A 327 3.97 -8.92 20.44
CA ILE A 327 4.23 -7.66 19.75
C ILE A 327 3.95 -7.88 18.25
N GLN A 328 3.46 -6.84 17.56
CA GLN A 328 3.27 -6.76 16.11
C GLN A 328 4.62 -6.81 15.34
N THR A 329 5.46 -7.80 15.62
CA THR A 329 6.75 -8.01 14.93
C THR A 329 6.59 -8.82 13.65
N VAL A 330 5.48 -9.54 13.51
CA VAL A 330 5.15 -10.32 12.31
C VAL A 330 3.96 -9.66 11.61
N PRO A 331 4.05 -9.33 10.31
CA PRO A 331 2.92 -8.80 9.58
C PRO A 331 1.78 -9.82 9.55
N ALA A 332 0.54 -9.34 9.62
CA ALA A 332 -0.62 -10.19 9.45
C ALA A 332 -0.57 -10.87 8.08
N LYS A 333 -0.90 -12.17 8.03
CA LYS A 333 -1.06 -12.89 6.77
C LYS A 333 -2.23 -12.35 5.96
N ALA A 334 -3.24 -11.84 6.65
CA ALA A 334 -4.35 -11.13 6.03
C ALA A 334 -5.06 -10.23 7.05
N VAL A 335 -5.63 -9.12 6.57
CA VAL A 335 -6.41 -8.14 7.33
C VAL A 335 -7.74 -7.91 6.64
N PHE A 336 -8.81 -7.91 7.42
CA PHE A 336 -10.17 -7.92 6.94
C PHE A 336 -11.00 -6.83 7.62
N PRO A 337 -11.94 -6.19 6.91
CA PRO A 337 -12.95 -5.35 7.54
C PRO A 337 -13.81 -6.16 8.51
N ALA A 338 -14.29 -5.50 9.55
CA ALA A 338 -15.13 -6.14 10.53
C ALA A 338 -16.23 -5.19 11.04
N VAL A 339 -17.38 -5.76 11.40
CA VAL A 339 -18.54 -4.99 11.86
C VAL A 339 -19.04 -5.55 13.18
N VAL A 340 -19.58 -4.70 14.04
CA VAL A 340 -20.23 -5.17 15.26
C VAL A 340 -21.53 -5.88 14.88
N ALA A 341 -21.72 -7.10 15.38
CA ALA A 341 -22.94 -7.86 15.18
C ALA A 341 -24.13 -7.19 15.91
N SER A 342 -25.35 -7.55 15.50
CA SER A 342 -26.59 -7.01 16.10
C SER A 342 -26.74 -7.26 17.60
N ASN A 343 -26.01 -8.22 18.18
CA ASN A 343 -26.00 -8.48 19.61
C ASN A 343 -25.15 -7.47 20.42
N GLY A 344 -24.38 -6.61 19.75
CA GLY A 344 -23.52 -5.60 20.39
C GLY A 344 -22.35 -6.14 21.20
N GLN A 345 -22.09 -7.46 21.14
CA GLN A 345 -21.07 -8.15 21.95
C GLN A 345 -20.10 -8.98 21.12
N SER A 346 -20.29 -8.99 19.80
CA SER A 346 -19.45 -9.75 18.88
C SER A 346 -19.18 -8.97 17.62
N VAL A 347 -18.10 -9.36 16.95
CA VAL A 347 -17.55 -8.76 15.76
C VAL A 347 -17.64 -9.78 14.64
N ILE A 348 -18.26 -9.42 13.53
CA ILE A 348 -18.27 -10.23 12.32
C ILE A 348 -17.06 -9.81 11.50
N CYS A 349 -16.05 -10.66 11.45
CA CYS A 349 -14.90 -10.49 10.58
C CYS A 349 -15.29 -10.95 9.16
N MET A 350 -15.20 -10.05 8.20
CA MET A 350 -15.62 -10.29 6.82
C MET A 350 -14.42 -10.61 5.96
N MET A 351 -14.09 -11.90 5.83
CA MET A 351 -13.00 -12.33 4.96
C MET A 351 -13.39 -12.03 3.51
N PRO A 352 -12.61 -11.20 2.80
CA PRO A 352 -12.88 -10.85 1.42
C PRO A 352 -12.73 -12.08 0.53
N ASP A 353 -13.15 -11.93 -0.72
CA ASP A 353 -12.91 -12.93 -1.74
C ASP A 353 -11.40 -12.97 -2.07
N ASP A 354 -10.65 -13.79 -1.33
CA ASP A 354 -9.19 -13.92 -1.45
C ASP A 354 -8.71 -15.33 -1.03
N VAL A 355 -7.40 -15.57 -1.10
CA VAL A 355 -6.75 -16.83 -0.73
C VAL A 355 -5.97 -16.67 0.57
N ILE A 356 -6.35 -17.45 1.59
CA ILE A 356 -5.61 -17.57 2.84
C ILE A 356 -4.73 -18.83 2.77
N PRO A 357 -3.49 -18.81 3.32
CA PRO A 357 -2.70 -20.03 3.45
C PRO A 357 -3.41 -21.10 4.27
N ALA A 358 -3.30 -22.38 3.89
CA ALA A 358 -3.86 -23.46 4.69
C ALA A 358 -3.24 -23.53 6.10
N GLY A 359 -4.02 -24.02 7.06
CA GLY A 359 -3.57 -24.28 8.43
C GLY A 359 -4.27 -23.44 9.49
N VAL A 360 -3.69 -23.44 10.69
CA VAL A 360 -4.23 -22.74 11.86
C VAL A 360 -3.66 -21.32 11.94
N HIS A 361 -4.54 -20.33 12.09
CA HIS A 361 -4.16 -18.92 12.23
C HIS A 361 -4.80 -18.33 13.48
N ASP A 362 -4.01 -17.60 14.27
CA ASP A 362 -4.52 -16.76 15.35
C ASP A 362 -5.34 -15.60 14.77
N VAL A 363 -6.41 -15.22 15.46
CA VAL A 363 -7.27 -14.10 15.11
C VAL A 363 -7.04 -12.98 16.11
N ARG A 364 -6.77 -11.78 15.60
CA ARG A 364 -6.68 -10.55 16.37
C ARG A 364 -7.65 -9.53 15.83
N VAL A 365 -8.07 -8.61 16.67
CA VAL A 365 -9.01 -7.54 16.32
C VAL A 365 -8.43 -6.22 16.78
N SER A 366 -8.70 -5.18 16.01
CA SER A 366 -8.10 -3.87 16.19
C SER A 366 -9.09 -2.79 15.77
N PHE A 367 -8.98 -1.62 16.38
CA PHE A 367 -9.57 -0.41 15.83
C PHE A 367 -8.51 0.36 15.03
N ASN A 368 -8.93 0.92 13.90
CA ASN A 368 -8.10 1.66 12.94
C ASN A 368 -6.87 0.91 12.43
N GLY A 369 -6.89 -0.43 12.46
CA GLY A 369 -5.73 -1.25 12.10
C GLY A 369 -4.52 -1.07 13.01
N GLN A 370 -4.70 -0.43 14.17
CA GLN A 370 -3.66 -0.16 15.13
C GLN A 370 -3.61 -1.22 16.21
N GLN A 371 -2.41 -1.76 16.45
CA GLN A 371 -2.13 -2.65 17.56
C GLN A 371 -3.01 -3.91 17.62
N TYR A 372 -2.69 -4.85 16.73
CA TYR A 372 -3.15 -6.23 16.87
C TYR A 372 -2.41 -6.92 18.02
N LEU A 373 -2.73 -6.54 19.26
CA LEU A 373 -2.14 -7.14 20.44
C LEU A 373 -2.51 -8.62 20.53
N LEU A 374 -1.59 -9.42 21.09
CA LEU A 374 -1.87 -10.82 21.37
C LEU A 374 -2.93 -10.89 22.48
N PRO A 375 -4.09 -11.52 22.23
CA PRO A 375 -5.12 -11.67 23.25
C PRO A 375 -4.57 -12.44 24.44
N THR A 376 -4.97 -12.09 25.66
CA THR A 376 -4.55 -12.83 26.87
C THR A 376 -4.96 -14.31 26.78
N VAL A 377 -6.11 -14.57 26.17
CA VAL A 377 -6.61 -15.92 25.89
C VAL A 377 -5.67 -16.68 24.94
N SER A 378 -4.98 -16.02 24.03
CA SER A 378 -4.04 -16.69 23.11
C SER A 378 -2.80 -17.27 23.79
N LEU A 379 -2.48 -16.82 25.00
CA LEU A 379 -1.39 -17.36 25.83
C LEU A 379 -1.81 -18.59 26.63
N THR A 380 -3.11 -18.71 26.95
CA THR A 380 -3.63 -19.75 27.85
C THR A 380 -4.47 -20.81 27.14
N ALA A 381 -5.11 -20.44 26.03
CA ALA A 381 -6.04 -21.25 25.24
C ALA A 381 -6.10 -20.75 23.77
N PRO A 382 -5.00 -20.82 23.00
CA PRO A 382 -4.91 -20.29 21.62
C PRO A 382 -5.99 -20.84 20.68
N GLU A 383 -6.48 -22.06 20.91
CA GLU A 383 -7.54 -22.70 20.15
C GLU A 383 -8.92 -22.01 20.29
N LYS A 384 -9.10 -21.11 21.27
CA LYS A 384 -10.31 -20.29 21.40
C LYS A 384 -10.34 -19.09 20.47
N VAL A 385 -9.16 -18.63 20.07
CA VAL A 385 -8.95 -17.44 19.25
C VAL A 385 -8.21 -17.76 17.94
N SER A 386 -8.18 -19.04 17.54
CA SER A 386 -7.63 -19.48 16.26
C SER A 386 -8.68 -20.07 15.32
N ILE A 387 -8.58 -19.74 14.03
CA ILE A 387 -9.33 -20.38 12.93
C ILE A 387 -8.45 -21.38 12.19
N THR A 388 -9.06 -22.41 11.63
CA THR A 388 -8.41 -23.33 10.68
C THR A 388 -8.92 -23.00 9.28
N ALA A 389 -8.01 -22.52 8.43
CA ALA A 389 -8.28 -22.28 7.02
C ALA A 389 -8.01 -23.59 6.24
N TYR A 390 -9.03 -24.07 5.52
CA TYR A 390 -8.95 -25.29 4.71
C TYR A 390 -9.53 -25.03 3.32
N GLY A 391 -8.94 -25.66 2.29
CA GLY A 391 -9.47 -25.62 0.93
C GLY A 391 -10.49 -26.74 0.70
N PRO A 392 -11.33 -26.63 -0.34
CA PRO A 392 -11.92 -27.84 -0.88
C PRO A 392 -10.77 -28.70 -1.45
N VAL A 393 -10.85 -30.01 -1.23
CA VAL A 393 -9.80 -30.95 -1.58
C VAL A 393 -10.31 -31.86 -2.68
N THR A 394 -9.56 -31.96 -3.77
CA THR A 394 -9.85 -32.84 -4.90
C THR A 394 -9.17 -34.19 -4.72
N ARG A 395 -9.86 -35.26 -5.12
CA ARG A 395 -9.27 -36.59 -5.23
C ARG A 395 -9.92 -37.42 -6.32
N VAL A 396 -9.17 -38.38 -6.84
CA VAL A 396 -9.71 -39.46 -7.64
C VAL A 396 -10.48 -40.40 -6.73
N LYS A 397 -11.76 -40.61 -7.02
CA LYS A 397 -12.56 -41.61 -6.33
C LYS A 397 -12.18 -42.98 -6.89
N LYS A 398 -11.87 -43.95 -6.01
CA LYS A 398 -11.42 -45.29 -6.40
C LYS A 398 -12.36 -45.89 -7.46
N HIS A 399 -11.88 -45.97 -8.69
CA HIS A 399 -12.54 -46.67 -9.77
C HIS A 399 -11.96 -48.09 -9.83
N ILE A 400 -12.79 -49.09 -9.59
CA ILE A 400 -12.47 -50.49 -9.79
C ILE A 400 -13.61 -51.05 -10.64
N ALA A 401 -13.34 -51.41 -11.90
CA ALA A 401 -14.28 -52.18 -12.72
C ALA A 401 -14.55 -53.54 -12.03
N ASP A 402 -15.71 -54.16 -12.28
CA ASP A 402 -16.15 -55.39 -11.59
C ASP A 402 -15.15 -56.57 -11.71
N ASP A 403 -14.26 -56.52 -12.71
CA ASP A 403 -13.17 -57.48 -13.00
C ASP A 403 -11.76 -56.86 -12.99
N GLN A 404 -11.61 -55.65 -12.44
CA GLN A 404 -10.34 -54.90 -12.29
C GLN A 404 -9.68 -54.40 -13.59
N HIS A 405 -10.19 -54.78 -14.76
CA HIS A 405 -9.64 -54.41 -16.06
C HIS A 405 -10.77 -53.94 -16.98
N THR A 406 -10.55 -52.90 -17.77
CA THR A 406 -11.56 -52.51 -18.76
C THR A 406 -11.34 -53.32 -20.03
N GLN A 407 -12.38 -53.94 -20.55
CA GLN A 407 -12.36 -54.54 -21.88
C GLN A 407 -12.27 -53.46 -22.95
N GLU A 408 -11.46 -53.67 -23.99
CA GLU A 408 -11.36 -52.75 -25.13
C GLU A 408 -12.73 -52.47 -25.78
N SER A 409 -13.58 -53.49 -25.83
CA SER A 409 -14.97 -53.43 -26.30
C SER A 409 -15.87 -52.46 -25.52
N SER A 410 -15.44 -52.03 -24.32
CA SER A 410 -16.17 -51.06 -23.49
C SER A 410 -16.21 -49.66 -24.10
N ARG A 411 -15.23 -49.31 -24.95
CA ARG A 411 -15.09 -48.04 -25.71
C ARG A 411 -15.03 -46.74 -24.89
N LEU A 412 -15.45 -46.75 -23.63
CA LEU A 412 -15.52 -45.57 -22.77
C LEU A 412 -15.36 -45.96 -21.30
N VAL A 413 -14.34 -45.42 -20.65
CA VAL A 413 -14.16 -45.47 -19.19
C VAL A 413 -14.46 -44.11 -18.59
N LYS A 414 -15.18 -44.09 -17.47
CA LYS A 414 -15.50 -42.87 -16.71
C LYS A 414 -14.74 -42.90 -15.39
N VAL A 415 -13.79 -41.98 -15.23
CA VAL A 415 -13.03 -41.84 -13.99
C VAL A 415 -13.63 -40.68 -13.17
N PRO A 416 -14.27 -40.96 -12.01
CA PRO A 416 -14.82 -39.93 -11.14
C PRO A 416 -13.71 -39.20 -10.35
N ILE A 417 -13.76 -37.88 -10.35
CA ILE A 417 -12.97 -36.99 -9.51
C ILE A 417 -13.96 -36.28 -8.59
N GLU A 418 -13.78 -36.40 -7.28
CA GLU A 418 -14.66 -35.77 -6.29
C GLU A 418 -14.00 -34.56 -5.63
N LEU A 419 -14.80 -33.55 -5.32
CA LEU A 419 -14.40 -32.34 -4.60
C LEU A 419 -15.00 -32.38 -3.19
N LEU A 420 -14.13 -32.50 -2.19
CA LEU A 420 -14.52 -32.56 -0.78
C LEU A 420 -14.46 -31.18 -0.14
N GLY A 421 -15.53 -30.77 0.53
CA GLY A 421 -15.62 -29.48 1.23
C GLY A 421 -16.39 -28.43 0.44
N GLN A 422 -16.44 -27.21 0.96
CA GLN A 422 -17.20 -26.12 0.34
C GLN A 422 -16.32 -25.38 -0.67
N ASN A 423 -16.77 -25.34 -1.91
CA ASN A 423 -16.19 -24.48 -2.93
C ASN A 423 -16.92 -23.14 -3.01
N ARG A 424 -16.18 -22.02 -2.99
CA ARG A 424 -16.72 -20.65 -3.07
C ARG A 424 -16.29 -19.92 -4.34
N ARG A 425 -15.43 -20.52 -5.16
CA ARG A 425 -14.89 -19.98 -6.41
C ARG A 425 -14.98 -21.03 -7.51
N LEU A 426 -14.59 -20.69 -8.73
CA LEU A 426 -14.35 -21.72 -9.74
C LEU A 426 -13.12 -22.53 -9.31
N ALA A 427 -13.31 -23.80 -8.94
CA ALA A 427 -12.22 -24.72 -8.65
C ALA A 427 -11.88 -25.50 -9.91
N SER A 428 -10.59 -25.76 -10.15
CA SER A 428 -10.17 -26.57 -11.27
C SER A 428 -8.98 -27.44 -10.94
N VAL A 429 -8.88 -28.58 -11.62
CA VAL A 429 -7.68 -29.41 -11.59
C VAL A 429 -7.37 -29.93 -12.99
N GLY A 430 -6.10 -29.84 -13.35
CA GLY A 430 -5.57 -30.40 -14.59
C GLY A 430 -5.32 -31.90 -14.46
N ILE A 431 -5.38 -32.59 -15.59
CA ILE A 431 -5.12 -34.03 -15.67
C ILE A 431 -3.88 -34.22 -16.52
N ASN A 432 -2.80 -34.68 -15.89
CA ASN A 432 -1.61 -35.14 -16.61
C ASN A 432 -1.77 -36.63 -16.91
N VAL A 433 -1.65 -36.97 -18.19
CA VAL A 433 -1.80 -38.35 -18.68
C VAL A 433 -0.42 -38.89 -19.00
N THR A 434 -0.06 -40.02 -18.39
CA THR A 434 1.13 -40.77 -18.76
C THR A 434 0.75 -42.16 -19.23
N TYR A 435 1.30 -42.56 -20.37
CA TYR A 435 1.14 -43.88 -20.96
C TYR A 435 2.00 -44.89 -20.20
N GLY A 436 1.39 -45.97 -19.72
CA GLY A 436 1.96 -46.92 -18.76
C GLY A 436 1.60 -46.57 -17.32
N GLY A 437 1.85 -47.51 -16.41
CA GLY A 437 1.55 -47.34 -14.99
C GLY A 437 1.93 -48.56 -14.16
N ALA A 438 2.00 -48.38 -12.85
CA ALA A 438 2.28 -49.45 -11.92
C ALA A 438 1.08 -49.65 -10.98
N THR A 439 0.32 -50.73 -11.15
CA THR A 439 -0.78 -51.03 -10.23
C THR A 439 -0.34 -52.06 -9.18
N PRO A 440 -0.87 -51.99 -7.95
CA PRO A 440 -0.80 -53.13 -7.05
C PRO A 440 -1.66 -54.28 -7.57
N MET A 441 -1.19 -55.54 -7.46
CA MET A 441 -1.99 -56.74 -7.77
C MET A 441 -3.22 -56.86 -6.83
N PRO A 442 -4.40 -57.31 -7.30
CA PRO A 442 -5.55 -57.56 -6.42
C PRO A 442 -5.38 -58.87 -5.64
N GLY A 443 -5.43 -58.81 -4.29
CA GLY A 443 -5.47 -60.00 -3.43
C GLY A 443 -4.88 -59.89 -2.02
N SER A 444 -4.09 -58.86 -1.69
CA SER A 444 -3.57 -58.66 -0.31
C SER A 444 -4.23 -57.44 0.33
N THR A 445 -5.37 -57.66 0.98
CA THR A 445 -5.83 -56.74 2.02
C THR A 445 -4.74 -56.68 3.12
N ASP A 446 -4.27 -55.46 3.39
CA ASP A 446 -3.57 -55.02 4.60
C ASP A 446 -2.04 -55.22 4.75
N ASP A 447 -1.27 -55.51 3.67
CA ASP A 447 0.20 -55.62 3.80
C ASP A 447 0.98 -54.52 3.04
N LEU A 448 1.97 -53.93 3.71
CA LEU A 448 2.81 -52.79 3.25
C LEU A 448 3.85 -53.19 2.19
N ALA A 449 3.75 -54.40 1.64
CA ALA A 449 4.63 -54.94 0.59
C ALA A 449 3.83 -55.20 -0.69
N LEU A 450 3.28 -54.14 -1.29
CA LEU A 450 2.58 -54.22 -2.57
C LEU A 450 3.58 -54.57 -3.69
N VAL A 451 3.42 -55.74 -4.32
CA VAL A 451 4.08 -56.04 -5.60
C VAL A 451 3.47 -55.11 -6.65
N GLN A 452 4.23 -54.10 -7.06
CA GLN A 452 3.84 -53.24 -8.16
C GLN A 452 4.08 -53.96 -9.48
N VAL A 453 3.02 -54.15 -10.27
CA VAL A 453 3.12 -54.65 -11.63
C VAL A 453 3.21 -53.46 -12.56
N GLN A 454 4.33 -53.36 -13.27
CA GLN A 454 4.50 -52.38 -14.34
C GLN A 454 3.73 -52.88 -15.57
N HIS A 455 2.77 -52.09 -16.03
CA HIS A 455 2.02 -52.34 -17.26
C HIS A 455 2.71 -51.66 -18.44
N ALA A 456 2.54 -52.23 -19.63
CA ALA A 456 3.09 -51.67 -20.85
C ALA A 456 2.48 -50.30 -21.15
N ARG A 457 3.20 -49.48 -21.93
CA ARG A 457 2.62 -48.23 -22.42
C ARG A 457 1.58 -48.57 -23.46
N ALA A 458 0.37 -48.09 -23.25
CA ALA A 458 -0.72 -48.26 -24.20
C ALA A 458 -0.37 -47.63 -25.56
N ARG A 459 -0.22 -48.44 -26.63
CA ARG A 459 0.28 -48.06 -27.96
C ARG A 459 -0.16 -49.03 -29.08
N ASP A 460 -0.93 -48.51 -30.04
CA ASP A 460 -1.25 -49.05 -31.39
C ASP A 460 -0.17 -49.94 -32.05
N ASN A 461 1.11 -49.58 -31.98
CA ASN A 461 2.14 -50.38 -32.66
C ASN A 461 3.56 -50.20 -32.12
N SER A 462 4.24 -51.32 -31.84
CA SER A 462 5.68 -51.34 -31.48
C SER A 462 6.62 -50.76 -32.55
N SER A 463 6.15 -50.56 -33.79
CA SER A 463 6.94 -50.07 -34.93
C SER A 463 6.63 -48.64 -35.39
N SER A 464 5.60 -47.99 -34.84
CA SER A 464 5.28 -46.61 -35.20
C SER A 464 6.11 -45.61 -34.39
N VAL A 465 7.00 -44.89 -35.06
CA VAL A 465 7.76 -43.77 -34.49
C VAL A 465 6.93 -42.48 -34.38
N SER A 466 5.66 -42.51 -34.83
CA SER A 466 4.69 -41.41 -34.76
C SER A 466 3.34 -41.94 -34.23
N GLY A 467 3.20 -41.95 -32.90
CA GLY A 467 2.11 -42.62 -32.19
C GLY A 467 0.71 -42.19 -32.59
N ASP A 468 -0.07 -43.16 -33.05
CA ASP A 468 -1.48 -43.25 -32.68
C ASP A 468 -1.52 -43.92 -31.30
N TYR A 469 -2.42 -43.48 -30.43
CA TYR A 469 -2.65 -44.10 -29.13
C TYR A 469 -4.07 -44.64 -29.17
N ASP A 470 -4.32 -45.84 -28.66
CA ASP A 470 -5.63 -46.52 -28.71
C ASP A 470 -6.68 -45.84 -27.83
N PHE A 471 -6.39 -44.64 -27.38
CA PHE A 471 -7.26 -43.88 -26.53
C PHE A 471 -7.02 -42.39 -26.61
N SER A 472 -8.10 -41.67 -26.31
CA SER A 472 -8.07 -40.24 -26.07
C SER A 472 -8.73 -39.92 -24.73
N VAL A 473 -8.12 -38.99 -24.00
CA VAL A 473 -8.57 -38.56 -22.67
C VAL A 473 -9.17 -37.16 -22.79
N SER A 474 -10.41 -37.00 -22.34
CA SER A 474 -11.07 -35.69 -22.30
C SER A 474 -12.09 -35.57 -21.15
N PRO A 475 -12.28 -34.39 -20.55
CA PRO A 475 -11.43 -33.20 -20.69
C PRO A 475 -10.08 -33.36 -19.95
N LEU A 476 -9.06 -32.57 -20.30
CA LEU A 476 -7.78 -32.52 -19.58
C LEU A 476 -7.78 -31.52 -18.41
N THR A 477 -8.91 -30.87 -18.16
CA THR A 477 -9.15 -30.02 -17.00
C THR A 477 -10.61 -30.19 -16.60
N VAL A 478 -10.84 -30.45 -15.32
CA VAL A 478 -12.18 -30.50 -14.75
C VAL A 478 -12.41 -29.28 -13.88
N HIS A 479 -13.66 -28.81 -13.86
CA HIS A 479 -14.07 -27.58 -13.19
C HIS A 479 -15.27 -27.85 -12.29
N TRP A 480 -15.34 -27.10 -11.18
CA TRP A 480 -16.51 -27.01 -10.31
C TRP A 480 -16.85 -25.55 -10.11
N GLU A 481 -18.09 -25.19 -10.41
CA GLU A 481 -18.61 -23.87 -10.12
C GLU A 481 -18.73 -23.65 -8.60
N ALA A 482 -18.88 -22.40 -8.20
CA ALA A 482 -19.05 -22.06 -6.79
C ALA A 482 -20.33 -22.71 -6.23
N GLY A 483 -20.19 -23.52 -5.19
CA GLY A 483 -21.28 -24.26 -4.56
C GLY A 483 -21.54 -25.66 -5.12
N ASP A 484 -20.84 -26.07 -6.20
CA ASP A 484 -20.96 -27.42 -6.73
C ASP A 484 -20.45 -28.46 -5.74
N THR A 485 -21.17 -29.58 -5.66
CA THR A 485 -20.83 -30.74 -4.81
C THR A 485 -20.76 -32.06 -5.59
N ASP A 486 -21.01 -32.01 -6.90
CA ASP A 486 -21.09 -33.21 -7.74
C ASP A 486 -19.70 -33.68 -8.19
N ASP A 487 -19.58 -34.99 -8.45
CA ASP A 487 -18.37 -35.58 -9.01
C ASP A 487 -18.17 -35.06 -10.45
N ALA A 488 -16.94 -34.66 -10.78
CA ALA A 488 -16.53 -34.43 -12.15
C ALA A 488 -16.02 -35.72 -12.78
N TYR A 489 -16.04 -35.81 -14.11
CA TYR A 489 -15.65 -37.03 -14.82
C TYR A 489 -14.59 -36.75 -15.87
N VAL A 490 -13.61 -37.65 -15.93
CA VAL A 490 -12.68 -37.77 -17.05
C VAL A 490 -13.10 -38.98 -17.87
N TYR A 491 -13.24 -38.77 -19.17
CA TYR A 491 -13.62 -39.78 -20.15
C TYR A 491 -12.39 -40.27 -20.87
N ILE A 492 -12.16 -41.57 -20.82
CA ILE A 492 -11.15 -42.25 -21.63
C ILE A 492 -11.92 -42.96 -22.74
N HIS A 493 -11.79 -42.46 -23.96
CA HIS A 493 -12.31 -43.13 -25.15
C HIS A 493 -11.30 -44.18 -25.57
N ILE A 494 -11.73 -45.43 -25.69
CA ILE A 494 -10.90 -46.55 -26.15
C ILE A 494 -11.26 -46.84 -27.61
N VAL A 495 -10.25 -46.92 -28.45
CA VAL A 495 -10.32 -47.38 -29.83
C VAL A 495 -10.24 -48.90 -29.77
N ASN A 496 -11.27 -49.57 -30.28
CA ASN A 496 -11.19 -51.01 -30.49
C ASN A 496 -10.58 -51.25 -31.85
N ASP A 497 -9.39 -51.82 -31.92
CA ASP A 497 -8.86 -52.35 -33.17
C ASP A 497 -9.28 -53.83 -33.33
N ASP A 498 -8.74 -54.55 -34.32
CA ASP A 498 -9.05 -55.99 -34.51
C ASP A 498 -7.72 -56.79 -34.36
N ILE A 499 -6.78 -56.30 -33.56
CA ILE A 499 -5.41 -56.77 -33.43
C ILE A 499 -5.18 -57.36 -32.03
N HIS A 500 -4.87 -58.66 -31.99
CA HIS A 500 -4.56 -59.30 -30.71
C HIS A 500 -3.26 -58.79 -30.06
N GLU A 501 -3.38 -58.27 -28.86
CA GLU A 501 -2.32 -57.81 -27.96
C GLU A 501 -2.25 -58.68 -26.69
N ALA A 502 -1.07 -59.23 -26.41
CA ALA A 502 -0.91 -60.17 -25.29
C ALA A 502 -0.69 -59.50 -23.93
N ASP A 503 -0.24 -58.24 -23.91
CA ASP A 503 0.11 -57.51 -22.69
C ASP A 503 -1.04 -56.61 -22.23
N LEU A 504 -1.23 -56.47 -20.91
CA LEU A 504 -2.15 -55.45 -20.38
C LEU A 504 -1.57 -54.06 -20.62
N GLU A 505 -2.38 -53.22 -21.23
CA GLU A 505 -2.06 -51.84 -21.45
C GLU A 505 -2.58 -50.98 -20.28
N ALA A 506 -1.86 -49.91 -19.95
CA ALA A 506 -2.34 -48.99 -18.92
C ALA A 506 -2.07 -47.53 -19.25
N LEU A 507 -2.90 -46.68 -18.67
CA LEU A 507 -2.67 -45.24 -18.59
C LEU A 507 -2.83 -44.78 -17.14
N THR A 508 -1.97 -43.87 -16.73
CA THR A 508 -2.04 -43.23 -15.41
C THR A 508 -2.50 -41.80 -15.58
N LEU A 509 -3.63 -41.47 -14.96
CA LEU A 509 -4.12 -40.11 -14.78
C LEU A 509 -3.57 -39.58 -13.46
N THR A 510 -2.94 -38.41 -13.50
CA THR A 510 -2.45 -37.73 -12.29
C THR A 510 -3.08 -36.34 -12.21
N LEU A 511 -3.73 -36.03 -11.09
CA LEU A 511 -4.22 -34.68 -10.82
C LEU A 511 -3.04 -33.72 -10.64
N VAL A 512 -3.07 -32.59 -11.33
CA VAL A 512 -2.02 -31.56 -11.34
C VAL A 512 -2.63 -30.16 -11.43
N ASN A 513 -1.83 -29.12 -11.17
CA ASN A 513 -2.21 -27.71 -11.42
C ASN A 513 -3.58 -27.32 -10.84
N ALA A 514 -3.83 -27.68 -9.58
CA ALA A 514 -5.07 -27.32 -8.91
C ALA A 514 -5.16 -25.80 -8.69
N GLU A 515 -6.34 -25.25 -8.94
CA GLU A 515 -6.67 -23.84 -8.74
C GLU A 515 -7.92 -23.72 -7.86
N ASN A 516 -7.86 -22.88 -6.82
CA ASN A 516 -8.92 -22.69 -5.81
C ASN A 516 -9.37 -23.98 -5.07
N CYS A 517 -8.58 -25.05 -5.17
CA CYS A 517 -8.70 -26.28 -4.40
C CYS A 517 -7.30 -26.85 -4.12
N ASP A 518 -7.22 -27.76 -3.16
CA ASP A 518 -6.01 -28.55 -2.91
C ASP A 518 -6.18 -29.95 -3.53
N ILE A 519 -5.08 -30.68 -3.75
CA ILE A 519 -5.11 -32.10 -4.18
C ILE A 519 -4.82 -32.93 -2.94
N GLU A 520 -5.65 -33.93 -2.64
CA GLU A 520 -5.42 -34.80 -1.47
C GLU A 520 -4.07 -35.51 -1.61
N GLU A 521 -3.31 -35.52 -0.52
CA GLU A 521 -2.04 -36.23 -0.47
C GLU A 521 -2.26 -37.75 -0.53
N GLY A 522 -1.24 -38.47 -1.00
CA GLY A 522 -1.32 -39.91 -1.27
C GLY A 522 -1.41 -40.21 -2.77
N PHE A 523 -0.69 -41.26 -3.19
CA PHE A 523 -0.65 -41.64 -4.60
C PHE A 523 -2.04 -42.11 -5.07
N GLU A 524 -2.72 -42.87 -4.24
CA GLU A 524 -4.06 -43.43 -4.43
C GLU A 524 -5.17 -42.37 -4.57
N ASN A 525 -4.97 -41.19 -3.99
CA ASN A 525 -5.95 -40.10 -4.04
C ASN A 525 -5.68 -39.14 -5.21
N ARG A 526 -4.42 -39.01 -5.62
CA ARG A 526 -4.01 -38.13 -6.73
C ARG A 526 -3.99 -38.83 -8.09
N THR A 527 -3.97 -40.17 -8.12
CA THR A 527 -3.83 -40.94 -9.35
C THR A 527 -4.94 -41.94 -9.58
N ALA A 528 -5.32 -42.08 -10.85
CA ALA A 528 -6.15 -43.17 -11.34
C ALA A 528 -5.31 -43.98 -12.32
N ILE A 529 -5.25 -45.30 -12.15
CA ILE A 529 -4.65 -46.16 -13.17
C ILE A 529 -5.77 -46.95 -13.81
N VAL A 530 -5.91 -46.81 -15.12
CA VAL A 530 -6.86 -47.57 -15.92
C VAL A 530 -6.06 -48.60 -16.70
N THR A 531 -6.39 -49.88 -16.47
CA THR A 531 -5.81 -51.00 -17.21
C THR A 531 -6.84 -51.50 -18.21
N ILE A 532 -6.37 -51.79 -19.42
CA ILE A 532 -7.17 -52.23 -20.54
C ILE A 532 -6.70 -53.62 -20.95
N LYS A 533 -7.66 -54.48 -21.25
CA LYS A 533 -7.43 -55.83 -21.72
C LYS A 533 -7.98 -55.96 -23.15
N ASP A 534 -7.10 -56.39 -24.05
CA ASP A 534 -7.46 -56.82 -25.39
C ASP A 534 -8.36 -58.07 -25.36
N GLU A 535 -9.37 -58.07 -26.23
CA GLU A 535 -10.36 -59.14 -26.38
C GLU A 535 -10.32 -59.84 -27.75
N ASP A 536 -9.37 -59.47 -28.61
CA ASP A 536 -9.25 -60.03 -29.94
C ASP A 536 -8.63 -61.43 -29.97
N ALA A 537 -9.00 -62.17 -31.01
CA ALA A 537 -8.57 -63.55 -31.16
C ALA A 537 -7.13 -63.62 -31.68
N ALA A 538 -6.25 -64.30 -30.95
CA ALA A 538 -4.90 -64.58 -31.40
C ALA A 538 -4.87 -65.22 -32.81
N PRO A 539 -3.95 -64.78 -33.71
CA PRO A 539 -3.88 -65.31 -35.07
C PRO A 539 -3.56 -66.82 -35.05
N MET A 540 -4.46 -67.63 -35.59
CA MET A 540 -4.25 -69.08 -35.71
C MET A 540 -3.41 -69.40 -36.95
N PHE A 541 -2.17 -69.85 -36.75
CA PHE A 541 -1.35 -70.40 -37.84
C PHE A 541 -1.58 -71.92 -37.97
N GLU A 542 -2.23 -72.34 -39.05
CA GLU A 542 -2.37 -73.77 -39.36
C GLU A 542 -1.10 -74.29 -40.03
N VAL A 543 -0.28 -75.05 -39.30
CA VAL A 543 0.92 -75.71 -39.85
C VAL A 543 0.50 -77.01 -40.53
N ARG A 544 0.42 -77.02 -41.87
CA ARG A 544 0.23 -78.27 -42.63
C ARG A 544 1.49 -79.16 -42.55
N ALA A 545 1.34 -80.36 -41.99
CA ALA A 545 2.40 -81.37 -41.97
C ALA A 545 2.69 -81.89 -43.39
N ARG A 546 3.96 -81.81 -43.84
CA ARG A 546 4.42 -82.52 -45.06
C ARG A 546 4.55 -84.02 -44.76
N THR A 547 3.85 -84.85 -45.51
CA THR A 547 3.98 -86.31 -45.45
C THR A 547 5.27 -86.75 -46.16
N PRO A 548 6.23 -87.43 -45.48
CA PRO A 548 7.40 -87.99 -46.14
C PRO A 548 7.04 -89.24 -46.95
N PHE A 549 7.43 -89.28 -48.23
CA PHE A 549 7.37 -90.48 -49.07
C PHE A 549 8.51 -91.44 -48.68
N TYR A 550 8.19 -92.67 -48.26
CA TYR A 550 9.18 -93.73 -48.08
C TYR A 550 9.35 -94.56 -49.37
N PRO A 551 10.58 -94.89 -49.80
CA PRO A 551 10.82 -95.72 -50.99
C PRO A 551 10.51 -97.21 -50.73
N PRO A 552 10.11 -97.98 -51.76
CA PRO A 552 9.67 -99.37 -51.60
C PRO A 552 10.82 -100.35 -51.33
N LEU A 553 10.54 -101.31 -50.43
CA LEU A 553 11.44 -102.40 -50.02
C LEU A 553 11.59 -103.45 -51.14
N TYR A 554 12.83 -103.82 -51.47
CA TYR A 554 13.13 -105.00 -52.27
C TYR A 554 13.06 -106.26 -51.40
N ARG A 555 12.43 -107.30 -51.96
CA ARG A 555 12.24 -108.64 -51.40
C ARG A 555 13.31 -109.58 -51.95
N ASP A 556 13.78 -110.52 -51.12
CA ASP A 556 14.19 -111.91 -51.44
C ASP A 556 14.79 -112.49 -50.12
N VAL A 557 14.40 -113.65 -49.56
CA VAL A 557 13.76 -114.88 -50.10
C VAL A 557 12.70 -115.39 -49.12
#